data_AF-W1S4K3-F1
#
_entry.id   AF-W1S4K3-F1
#
_cell.length_a   1.000
_cell.length_b   1.000
_cell.length_c   1.000
_cell.angle_alpha   90.00
_cell.angle_beta   90.00
_cell.angle_gamma   90.00
#
_symmetry.space_group_name_H-M   'P 1'
#
loop_
_entity.id
_entity.type
_entity.pdbx_description
1 polymer ?
#
loop_
_entity_poly.entity_id
_entity_poly.type
_entity_poly.pdbx_seq_one_letter_code
_entity_poly.pdbx_strand_id
1 'polypeptide(L)'
;MTDRSLFRFSPEDDFPPFPSESAQRQSHGLASLLSILIEAARCNVIDAPGKAPDDPSIVDEFGRLVEAAHGFEIAPGVRLVDHFWTHGEPFRRGEVAERLRDSSKHSAMSVDGFLALYGTDVESPILYGPNMMPFRVRQAIEMPSGIPGPFLVLVGCRLALDGCAEAPLAYAQPIFHGRRFMPVASELERDVLRALAQLQVALDAQGVDCRIERVIGKPARRDAPTIELTISRQDSVIRTVRFAVHADETMAPPSREIGFIVTPATWADGGFVTWLERTIVR
;
A
#
# COMPACT_ATOMS: atom_id res chain seq x y z
N MET A 1 20.32 16.92 -6.75
CA MET A 1 19.93 15.54 -7.09
C MET A 1 20.42 14.67 -5.94
N THR A 2 19.52 14.35 -5.01
CA THR A 2 19.86 13.66 -3.77
C THR A 2 19.57 12.18 -3.97
N ASP A 3 20.62 11.38 -4.06
CA ASP A 3 20.59 9.92 -4.12
C ASP A 3 19.80 9.37 -2.92
N ARG A 4 18.63 8.79 -3.18
CA ARG A 4 17.78 8.10 -2.21
C ARG A 4 17.99 6.60 -2.39
N SER A 5 19.19 6.12 -2.06
CA SER A 5 19.41 4.69 -1.86
C SER A 5 18.51 4.19 -0.72
N LEU A 6 17.54 3.34 -1.06
CA LEU A 6 16.53 2.80 -0.14
C LEU A 6 17.08 1.74 0.83
N PHE A 7 18.33 1.31 0.65
CA PHE A 7 18.95 0.27 1.47
C PHE A 7 20.38 0.67 1.88
N ARG A 8 20.59 0.95 3.17
CA ARG A 8 21.92 0.93 3.79
C ARG A 8 22.11 -0.42 4.47
N PHE A 9 22.80 -1.34 3.84
CA PHE A 9 23.37 -2.50 4.52
C PHE A 9 24.70 -2.06 5.14
N SER A 10 24.77 -1.98 6.47
CA SER A 10 26.03 -1.74 7.17
C SER A 10 26.81 -3.06 7.23
N PRO A 11 28.10 -3.11 6.86
CA PRO A 11 28.87 -4.35 6.80
C PRO A 11 29.44 -4.81 8.15
N GLU A 12 28.95 -4.29 9.28
CA GLU A 12 29.43 -4.65 10.62
C GLU A 12 28.31 -5.25 11.46
N ASP A 13 28.05 -6.55 11.25
CA ASP A 13 27.42 -7.44 12.22
C ASP A 13 27.94 -8.85 11.88
N ASP A 14 29.10 -9.21 12.43
CA ASP A 14 29.87 -10.43 12.13
C ASP A 14 29.24 -11.71 12.74
N PHE A 15 27.92 -11.73 12.86
CA PHE A 15 27.13 -12.89 13.27
C PHE A 15 25.86 -12.97 12.39
N PRO A 16 25.51 -14.17 11.86
CA PRO A 16 24.24 -14.32 11.18
C PRO A 16 23.11 -14.00 12.18
N PRO A 17 22.23 -13.04 11.89
CA PRO A 17 21.11 -12.75 12.75
C PRO A 17 20.26 -14.01 12.92
N PHE A 18 19.61 -14.18 14.08
CA PHE A 18 18.68 -15.29 14.26
C PHE A 18 17.66 -15.29 13.10
N PRO A 19 17.23 -16.47 12.60
CA PRO A 19 16.37 -16.55 11.42
C PRO A 19 15.11 -15.67 11.51
N SER A 20 14.57 -15.47 12.72
CA SER A 20 13.42 -14.61 13.00
C SER A 20 13.72 -13.11 12.86
N GLU A 21 14.86 -12.62 13.34
CA GLU A 21 15.23 -11.21 13.25
C GLU A 21 15.54 -10.79 11.80
N SER A 22 16.15 -11.69 11.03
CA SER A 22 16.40 -11.49 9.60
C SER A 22 15.10 -11.39 8.80
N ALA A 23 14.14 -12.29 9.07
CA ALA A 23 12.85 -12.30 8.42
C ALA A 23 12.03 -11.04 8.76
N GLN A 24 12.05 -10.64 10.02
CA GLN A 24 11.34 -9.46 10.50
C GLN A 24 11.94 -8.15 9.93
N ARG A 25 13.27 -8.02 9.85
CA ARG A 25 13.93 -6.89 9.16
C ARG A 25 13.56 -6.83 7.68
N GLN A 26 13.53 -7.98 6.99
CA GLN A 26 13.17 -8.06 5.58
C GLN A 26 11.69 -7.71 5.33
N SER A 27 10.78 -8.18 6.18
CA SER A 27 9.37 -7.80 6.10
C SER A 27 9.13 -6.32 6.40
N HIS A 28 9.79 -5.75 7.40
CA HIS A 28 9.77 -4.30 7.63
C HIS A 28 10.29 -3.52 6.39
N GLY A 29 11.24 -4.09 5.66
CA GLY A 29 11.68 -3.60 4.35
C GLY A 29 10.57 -3.65 3.29
N LEU A 30 9.88 -4.79 3.14
CA LEU A 30 8.78 -4.96 2.18
C LEU A 30 7.58 -4.03 2.48
N ALA A 31 7.18 -3.91 3.75
CA ALA A 31 6.14 -2.99 4.18
C ALA A 31 6.49 -1.53 3.86
N SER A 32 7.74 -1.14 4.10
CA SER A 32 8.23 0.21 3.80
C SER A 32 8.27 0.47 2.29
N LEU A 33 8.80 -0.47 1.50
CA LEU A 33 8.84 -0.38 0.05
C LEU A 33 7.43 -0.26 -0.53
N LEU A 34 6.50 -1.12 -0.10
CA LEU A 34 5.11 -1.07 -0.56
C LEU A 34 4.44 0.27 -0.21
N SER A 35 4.66 0.77 1.01
CA SER A 35 4.16 2.08 1.44
C SER A 35 4.68 3.21 0.56
N ILE A 36 5.98 3.20 0.22
CA ILE A 36 6.61 4.20 -0.66
C ILE A 36 6.04 4.11 -2.08
N LEU A 37 5.84 2.89 -2.60
CA LEU A 37 5.26 2.67 -3.93
C LEU A 37 3.80 3.16 -3.99
N ILE A 38 2.99 2.88 -2.97
CA ILE A 38 1.61 3.38 -2.87
C ILE A 38 1.59 4.91 -2.88
N GLU A 39 2.50 5.56 -2.14
CA GLU A 39 2.60 7.02 -2.10
C GLU A 39 3.01 7.59 -3.47
N ALA A 40 4.05 7.02 -4.08
CA ALA A 40 4.57 7.46 -5.37
C ALA A 40 3.56 7.23 -6.51
N ALA A 41 2.82 6.12 -6.47
CA ALA A 41 1.73 5.82 -7.40
C ALA A 41 0.47 6.68 -7.13
N ARG A 42 0.44 7.41 -6.01
CA ARG A 42 -0.73 8.14 -5.50
C ARG A 42 -1.97 7.25 -5.30
N CYS A 43 -1.77 5.97 -4.97
CA CYS A 43 -2.84 5.03 -4.64
C CYS A 43 -3.52 5.36 -3.30
N ASN A 44 -2.92 6.23 -2.49
CA ASN A 44 -3.51 6.82 -1.29
C ASN A 44 -4.41 8.04 -1.56
N VAL A 45 -4.79 8.28 -2.83
CA VAL A 45 -5.63 9.40 -3.23
C VAL A 45 -6.80 8.88 -4.07
N ILE A 46 -7.99 9.37 -3.74
CA ILE A 46 -9.21 9.23 -4.53
C ILE A 46 -9.57 10.62 -5.04
N ASP A 47 -9.31 10.85 -6.32
CA ASP A 47 -9.65 12.12 -6.98
C ASP A 47 -11.17 12.24 -7.18
N ALA A 48 -11.64 13.48 -7.37
CA ALA A 48 -13.05 13.77 -7.61
C ALA A 48 -13.53 13.11 -8.91
N PRO A 49 -14.81 12.68 -9.01
CA PRO A 49 -15.31 11.95 -10.17
C PRO A 49 -15.16 12.74 -11.47
N GLY A 50 -15.40 14.07 -11.45
CA GLY A 50 -15.15 14.94 -12.60
C GLY A 50 -13.69 14.96 -13.12
N LYS A 51 -12.70 14.57 -12.29
CA LYS A 51 -11.28 14.47 -12.67
C LYS A 51 -10.84 13.04 -13.02
N ALA A 52 -11.65 12.05 -12.67
CA ALA A 52 -11.45 10.63 -12.97
C ALA A 52 -12.81 9.99 -13.30
N PRO A 53 -13.39 10.27 -14.48
CA PRO A 53 -14.76 9.90 -14.81
C PRO A 53 -14.95 8.39 -14.97
N ASP A 54 -13.88 7.67 -15.30
CA ASP A 54 -13.85 6.21 -15.30
C ASP A 54 -13.37 5.73 -13.93
N ASP A 55 -14.21 4.96 -13.23
CA ASP A 55 -13.77 4.27 -12.02
C ASP A 55 -12.53 3.43 -12.37
N PRO A 56 -11.38 3.59 -11.69
CA PRO A 56 -10.15 2.89 -12.05
C PRO A 56 -10.35 1.38 -12.00
N SER A 57 -9.78 0.65 -12.95
CA SER A 57 -9.74 -0.81 -12.93
C SER A 57 -8.55 -1.31 -12.10
N ILE A 58 -8.57 -2.59 -11.74
CA ILE A 58 -7.40 -3.23 -11.09
C ILE A 58 -6.12 -3.11 -11.95
N VAL A 59 -6.29 -3.12 -13.28
CA VAL A 59 -5.19 -2.97 -14.23
C VAL A 59 -4.60 -1.57 -14.16
N ASP A 60 -5.43 -0.54 -14.02
CA ASP A 60 -4.98 0.84 -13.90
C ASP A 60 -4.20 1.06 -12.61
N GLU A 61 -4.68 0.50 -11.49
CA GLU A 61 -3.97 0.59 -10.21
C GLU A 61 -2.61 -0.12 -10.24
N PHE A 62 -2.52 -1.31 -10.86
CA PHE A 62 -1.22 -1.96 -11.09
C PHE A 62 -0.33 -1.17 -12.05
N GLY A 63 -0.90 -0.57 -13.10
CA GLY A 63 -0.20 0.31 -14.02
C GLY A 63 0.44 1.49 -13.29
N ARG A 64 -0.29 2.14 -12.37
CA ARG A 64 0.25 3.23 -11.55
C ARG A 64 1.41 2.78 -10.64
N LEU A 65 1.35 1.56 -10.10
CA LEU A 65 2.48 1.01 -9.33
C LEU A 65 3.71 0.75 -10.21
N VAL A 66 3.51 0.26 -11.43
CA VAL A 66 4.60 0.07 -12.42
C VAL A 66 5.21 1.41 -12.81
N GLU A 67 4.39 2.41 -13.13
CA GLU A 67 4.84 3.78 -13.42
C GLU A 67 5.63 4.38 -12.25
N ALA A 68 5.17 4.18 -11.01
CA ALA A 68 5.91 4.60 -9.83
C ALA A 68 7.26 3.88 -9.71
N ALA A 69 7.32 2.57 -10.02
CA ALA A 69 8.53 1.76 -9.95
C ALA A 69 9.66 2.25 -10.87
N HIS A 70 9.35 3.00 -11.94
CA HIS A 70 10.37 3.62 -12.80
C HIS A 70 11.24 4.64 -12.06
N GLY A 71 10.72 5.26 -10.99
CA GLY A 71 11.42 6.27 -10.20
C GLY A 71 12.41 5.71 -9.17
N PHE A 72 12.57 4.39 -9.09
CA PHE A 72 13.35 3.74 -8.03
C PHE A 72 14.45 2.82 -8.60
N GLU A 73 15.55 2.75 -7.86
CA GLU A 73 16.64 1.79 -8.08
C GLU A 73 16.75 0.84 -6.87
N ILE A 74 16.99 -0.44 -7.13
CA ILE A 74 17.15 -1.49 -6.10
C ILE A 74 18.62 -1.81 -5.82
N ALA A 75 19.48 -1.54 -6.79
CA ALA A 75 20.93 -1.55 -6.69
C ALA A 75 21.47 -0.48 -7.66
N PRO A 76 22.72 0.00 -7.50
CA PRO A 76 23.26 1.03 -8.38
C PRO A 76 23.11 0.68 -9.87
N GLY A 77 22.34 1.48 -10.61
CA GLY A 77 22.08 1.25 -12.05
C GLY A 77 21.10 0.12 -12.37
N VAL A 78 20.46 -0.48 -11.36
CA VAL A 78 19.42 -1.50 -11.53
C VAL A 78 18.09 -0.91 -11.09
N ARG A 79 17.22 -0.62 -12.06
CA ARG A 79 15.91 -0.01 -11.81
C ARG A 79 14.96 -1.04 -11.22
N LEU A 80 14.10 -0.60 -10.29
CA LEU A 80 13.08 -1.45 -9.68
C LEU A 80 12.12 -2.03 -10.72
N VAL A 81 11.68 -1.21 -11.68
CA VAL A 81 10.73 -1.64 -12.73
C VAL A 81 11.20 -2.84 -13.54
N ASP A 82 12.51 -2.99 -13.74
CA ASP A 82 13.11 -4.10 -14.48
C ASP A 82 13.05 -5.44 -13.72
N HIS A 83 12.68 -5.37 -12.44
CA HIS A 83 12.60 -6.45 -11.46
C HIS A 83 11.27 -6.41 -10.68
N PHE A 84 10.23 -5.79 -11.26
CA PHE A 84 8.93 -5.62 -10.64
C PHE A 84 7.83 -6.20 -11.54
N TRP A 85 7.10 -7.19 -11.03
CA TRP A 85 6.02 -7.86 -11.75
C TRP A 85 4.69 -7.72 -11.02
N THR A 86 3.58 -7.69 -11.76
CA THR A 86 2.23 -7.48 -11.22
C THR A 86 1.36 -8.74 -11.20
N HIS A 87 1.94 -9.90 -11.50
CA HIS A 87 1.25 -11.19 -11.58
C HIS A 87 2.25 -12.33 -11.32
N GLY A 88 1.75 -13.48 -10.85
CA GLY A 88 2.61 -14.59 -10.40
C GLY A 88 3.16 -15.52 -11.50
N GLU A 89 2.77 -15.33 -12.76
CA GLU A 89 3.18 -16.21 -13.87
C GLU A 89 4.69 -16.16 -14.18
N PRO A 90 5.36 -15.00 -14.21
CA PRO A 90 6.81 -14.89 -14.44
C PRO A 90 7.62 -15.66 -13.39
N PHE A 91 7.15 -15.71 -12.15
CA PHE A 91 7.78 -16.50 -11.10
C PHE A 91 7.69 -18.00 -11.39
N ARG A 92 6.50 -18.49 -11.78
CA ARG A 92 6.28 -19.91 -12.10
C ARG A 92 7.02 -20.38 -13.34
N ARG A 93 7.13 -19.52 -14.36
CA ARG A 93 7.81 -19.83 -15.63
C ARG A 93 9.34 -19.75 -15.53
N GLY A 94 9.88 -19.28 -14.41
CA GLY A 94 11.32 -19.11 -14.22
C GLY A 94 11.89 -17.81 -14.79
N GLU A 95 11.07 -16.95 -15.40
CA GLU A 95 11.47 -15.65 -15.95
C GLU A 95 12.09 -14.75 -14.87
N VAL A 96 11.53 -14.77 -13.66
CA VAL A 96 12.10 -14.05 -12.50
C VAL A 96 13.54 -14.53 -12.22
N ALA A 97 13.78 -15.84 -12.24
CA ALA A 97 15.09 -16.42 -11.97
C ALA A 97 16.11 -16.03 -13.05
N GLU A 98 15.70 -16.07 -14.32
CA GLU A 98 16.52 -15.64 -15.46
C GLU A 98 16.90 -14.17 -15.34
N ARG A 99 15.92 -13.30 -15.07
CA ARG A 99 16.16 -11.86 -14.94
C ARG A 99 17.08 -11.53 -13.77
N LEU A 100 16.89 -12.16 -12.61
CA LEU A 100 17.75 -11.96 -11.45
C LEU A 100 19.18 -12.45 -11.71
N ARG A 101 19.33 -13.58 -12.40
CA ARG A 101 20.65 -14.11 -12.77
C ARG A 101 21.39 -13.18 -13.71
N ASP A 102 20.71 -12.61 -14.71
CA ASP A 102 21.34 -11.73 -15.69
C ASP A 102 21.75 -10.38 -15.08
N SER A 103 20.92 -9.79 -14.22
CA SER A 103 21.29 -8.55 -13.52
C SER A 103 22.39 -8.78 -12.49
N SER A 104 22.40 -9.93 -11.82
CA SER A 104 23.46 -10.27 -10.85
C SER A 104 24.84 -10.46 -11.49
N LYS A 105 24.94 -10.77 -12.79
CA LYS A 105 26.24 -10.82 -13.50
C LYS A 105 26.91 -9.46 -13.64
N HIS A 106 26.11 -8.40 -13.66
CA HIS A 106 26.56 -7.03 -13.94
C HIS A 106 26.55 -6.13 -12.71
N SER A 107 26.11 -6.66 -11.57
CA SER A 107 26.00 -5.95 -10.30
C SER A 107 27.01 -6.50 -9.31
N ALA A 108 27.64 -5.61 -8.55
CA ALA A 108 28.50 -6.00 -7.42
C ALA A 108 27.69 -6.50 -6.21
N MET A 109 26.36 -6.32 -6.22
CA MET A 109 25.44 -6.69 -5.15
C MET A 109 24.38 -7.68 -5.63
N SER A 110 23.86 -8.51 -4.72
CA SER A 110 22.70 -9.35 -5.00
C SER A 110 21.50 -8.49 -5.37
N VAL A 111 20.87 -8.82 -6.49
CA VAL A 111 19.67 -8.13 -6.99
C VAL A 111 18.44 -8.92 -6.55
N ASP A 112 17.51 -8.24 -5.86
CA ASP A 112 16.22 -8.80 -5.48
C ASP A 112 15.14 -8.43 -6.51
N GLY A 113 14.12 -9.28 -6.63
CA GLY A 113 12.93 -9.06 -7.45
C GLY A 113 11.68 -8.89 -6.59
N PHE A 114 10.63 -8.31 -7.16
CA PHE A 114 9.40 -8.02 -6.43
C PHE A 114 8.17 -8.38 -7.24
N LEU A 115 7.21 -9.06 -6.64
CA LEU A 115 5.88 -9.25 -7.23
C LEU A 115 4.83 -8.51 -6.41
N ALA A 116 4.12 -7.58 -7.05
CA ALA A 116 2.90 -6.99 -6.52
C ALA A 116 1.71 -7.83 -6.97
N LEU A 117 1.01 -8.45 -6.02
CA LEU A 117 -0.12 -9.35 -6.28
C LEU A 117 -1.37 -8.85 -5.56
N TYR A 118 -2.53 -9.08 -6.16
CA TYR A 118 -3.81 -8.81 -5.52
C TYR A 118 -4.32 -10.07 -4.82
N GLY A 119 -4.55 -9.95 -3.52
CA GLY A 119 -5.06 -11.02 -2.67
C GLY A 119 -6.49 -10.74 -2.22
N THR A 120 -7.37 -11.74 -2.29
CA THR A 120 -8.66 -11.69 -1.60
C THR A 120 -8.56 -12.23 -0.18
N ASP A 121 -7.64 -13.18 0.03
CA ASP A 121 -7.45 -13.81 1.33
C ASP A 121 -6.00 -14.28 1.51
N VAL A 122 -5.56 -14.39 2.76
CA VAL A 122 -4.20 -14.80 3.12
C VAL A 122 -4.24 -15.80 4.27
N GLU A 123 -3.89 -17.05 3.98
CA GLU A 123 -3.61 -18.07 4.99
C GLU A 123 -2.11 -18.35 4.97
N SER A 124 -1.34 -17.50 5.65
CA SER A 124 0.12 -17.55 5.63
C SER A 124 0.64 -18.99 5.83
N PRO A 125 1.49 -19.51 4.91
CA PRO A 125 2.25 -18.79 3.89
C PRO A 125 1.62 -18.82 2.47
N ILE A 126 0.30 -18.94 2.35
CA ILE A 126 -0.43 -19.04 1.08
C ILE A 126 -1.27 -17.77 0.84
N LEU A 127 -1.15 -17.21 -0.36
CA LEU A 127 -1.95 -16.12 -0.87
C LEU A 127 -3.01 -16.65 -1.83
N TYR A 128 -4.26 -16.24 -1.63
CA TYR A 128 -5.37 -16.50 -2.53
C TYR A 128 -5.83 -15.22 -3.22
N GLY A 129 -6.16 -15.32 -4.51
CA GLY A 129 -6.66 -14.20 -5.29
C GLY A 129 -7.52 -14.66 -6.46
N PRO A 130 -8.24 -13.74 -7.12
CA PRO A 130 -9.08 -14.06 -8.26
C PRO A 130 -8.22 -14.45 -9.45
N ASN A 131 -8.65 -15.48 -10.19
CA ASN A 131 -8.01 -15.91 -11.45
C ASN A 131 -6.51 -16.23 -11.32
N MET A 132 -6.03 -16.57 -10.12
CA MET A 132 -4.67 -17.04 -9.89
C MET A 132 -4.67 -18.36 -9.14
N MET A 133 -3.71 -19.22 -9.46
CA MET A 133 -3.39 -20.35 -8.58
C MET A 133 -2.89 -19.80 -7.23
N PRO A 134 -3.20 -20.47 -6.10
CA PRO A 134 -2.67 -20.08 -4.80
C PRO A 134 -1.16 -19.89 -4.86
N PHE A 135 -0.68 -18.74 -4.42
CA PHE A 135 0.73 -18.39 -4.46
C PHE A 135 1.35 -18.66 -3.09
N ARG A 136 2.35 -19.54 -3.03
CA ARG A 136 3.00 -19.94 -1.78
C ARG A 136 4.33 -19.22 -1.64
N VAL A 137 4.55 -18.57 -0.50
CA VAL A 137 5.89 -18.11 -0.07
C VAL A 137 6.57 -19.17 0.79
N ARG A 138 7.90 -19.13 0.87
CA ARG A 138 8.68 -20.15 1.57
C ARG A 138 8.53 -20.06 3.10
N GLN A 139 8.47 -18.84 3.64
CA GLN A 139 8.48 -18.60 5.08
C GLN A 139 7.11 -18.13 5.57
N ALA A 140 6.78 -16.85 5.35
CA ALA A 140 5.56 -16.25 5.87
C ALA A 140 5.12 -15.05 5.03
N ILE A 141 3.80 -14.82 5.02
CA ILE A 141 3.19 -13.58 4.59
C ILE A 141 2.86 -12.79 5.86
N GLU A 142 3.56 -11.69 6.07
CA GLU A 142 3.30 -10.78 7.19
C GLU A 142 2.18 -9.81 6.85
N MET A 143 1.33 -9.50 7.83
CA MET A 143 0.23 -8.57 7.65
C MET A 143 -0.20 -7.96 8.99
N PRO A 144 -0.84 -6.78 8.98
CA PRO A 144 -1.50 -6.27 10.18
C PRO A 144 -2.56 -7.25 10.70
N SER A 145 -2.55 -7.51 12.01
CA SER A 145 -3.47 -8.43 12.66
C SER A 145 -4.92 -7.92 12.68
N GLY A 146 -5.88 -8.80 12.38
CA GLY A 146 -7.31 -8.52 12.60
C GLY A 146 -7.96 -7.60 11.56
N ILE A 147 -7.34 -7.44 10.38
CA ILE A 147 -7.91 -6.68 9.27
C ILE A 147 -8.12 -7.62 8.09
N PRO A 148 -9.37 -7.93 7.71
CA PRO A 148 -9.64 -8.77 6.57
C PRO A 148 -9.30 -8.06 5.26
N GLY A 149 -9.16 -8.88 4.22
CA GLY A 149 -8.88 -8.44 2.87
C GLY A 149 -9.99 -7.60 2.23
N PRO A 150 -9.80 -7.21 0.96
CA PRO A 150 -8.67 -7.57 0.11
C PRO A 150 -7.33 -6.92 0.49
N PHE A 151 -6.26 -7.48 -0.07
CA PHE A 151 -4.88 -7.11 0.17
C PHE A 151 -4.15 -6.76 -1.14
N LEU A 152 -3.25 -5.79 -1.06
CA LEU A 152 -2.15 -5.64 -2.00
C LEU A 152 -0.93 -6.29 -1.36
N VAL A 153 -0.36 -7.30 -2.01
CA VAL A 153 0.73 -8.12 -1.45
C VAL A 153 2.01 -7.87 -2.23
N LEU A 154 3.07 -7.49 -1.53
CA LEU A 154 4.40 -7.39 -2.11
C LEU A 154 5.24 -8.59 -1.70
N VAL A 155 5.60 -9.42 -2.67
CA VAL A 155 6.44 -10.61 -2.50
C VAL A 155 7.87 -10.26 -2.85
N GLY A 156 8.79 -10.44 -1.91
CA GLY A 156 10.22 -10.37 -2.20
C GLY A 156 10.70 -11.67 -2.85
N CYS A 157 11.49 -11.56 -3.92
CA CYS A 157 12.07 -12.67 -4.64
C CYS A 157 13.59 -12.53 -4.73
N ARG A 158 14.27 -13.67 -4.68
CA ARG A 158 15.73 -13.73 -4.80
C ARG A 158 16.15 -14.98 -5.56
N LEU A 159 17.37 -14.94 -6.09
CA LEU A 159 17.98 -16.10 -6.71
C LEU A 159 18.50 -17.05 -5.62
N ALA A 160 18.10 -18.32 -5.68
CA ALA A 160 18.60 -19.37 -4.81
C ALA A 160 19.89 -19.99 -5.35
N LEU A 161 20.56 -20.78 -4.49
CA LEU A 161 21.84 -21.43 -4.82
C LEU A 161 21.71 -22.46 -5.95
N ASP A 162 20.53 -23.07 -6.11
CA ASP A 162 20.22 -23.98 -7.21
C ASP A 162 19.90 -23.24 -8.53
N GLY A 163 19.93 -21.90 -8.52
CA GLY A 163 19.64 -21.05 -9.66
C GLY A 163 18.15 -20.82 -9.91
N CYS A 164 17.24 -21.33 -9.07
CA CYS A 164 15.82 -21.05 -9.15
C CYS A 164 15.47 -19.71 -8.46
N ALA A 165 14.32 -19.13 -8.81
CA ALA A 165 13.78 -18.01 -8.04
C ALA A 165 13.08 -18.54 -6.79
N GLU A 166 13.33 -17.91 -5.66
CA GLU A 166 12.63 -18.17 -4.41
C GLU A 166 11.87 -16.93 -3.95
N ALA A 167 10.67 -17.15 -3.42
CA ALA A 167 9.85 -16.14 -2.77
C ALA A 167 9.86 -16.38 -1.25
N PRO A 168 10.87 -15.89 -0.50
CA PRO A 168 11.00 -16.18 0.93
C PRO A 168 9.89 -15.59 1.78
N LEU A 169 9.59 -14.30 1.58
CA LEU A 169 8.72 -13.48 2.43
C LEU A 169 7.82 -12.62 1.56
N ALA A 170 6.66 -12.28 2.11
CA ALA A 170 5.79 -11.27 1.54
C ALA A 170 5.18 -10.41 2.64
N TYR A 171 4.76 -9.21 2.26
CA TYR A 171 3.96 -8.34 3.11
C TYR A 171 2.61 -8.07 2.45
N ALA A 172 1.51 -8.35 3.16
CA ALA A 172 0.16 -8.09 2.72
C ALA A 172 -0.39 -6.84 3.40
N GLN A 173 -0.62 -5.79 2.61
CA GLN A 173 -1.25 -4.56 3.03
C GLN A 173 -2.76 -4.65 2.76
N PRO A 174 -3.63 -4.59 3.79
CA PRO A 174 -5.05 -4.40 3.59
C PRO A 174 -5.29 -3.12 2.79
N ILE A 175 -6.16 -3.20 1.77
CA ILE A 175 -6.50 -2.08 0.88
C ILE A 175 -8.00 -1.88 0.80
N PHE A 176 -8.48 -0.70 0.41
CA PHE A 176 -9.90 -0.35 0.33
C PHE A 176 -10.72 -1.33 -0.52
N HIS A 177 -10.31 -1.58 -1.78
CA HIS A 177 -10.81 -2.70 -2.62
C HIS A 177 -9.95 -2.90 -3.87
N GLY A 178 -10.18 -3.96 -4.65
CA GLY A 178 -9.35 -4.30 -5.83
C GLY A 178 -9.35 -3.31 -6.99
N ARG A 179 -10.09 -2.20 -6.90
CA ARG A 179 -10.07 -1.11 -7.89
C ARG A 179 -9.44 0.17 -7.36
N ARG A 180 -9.08 0.20 -6.08
CA ARG A 180 -8.45 1.34 -5.39
C ARG A 180 -7.52 0.79 -4.32
N PHE A 181 -6.22 0.80 -4.57
CA PHE A 181 -5.21 0.23 -3.68
C PHE A 181 -4.88 1.13 -2.47
N MET A 182 -5.81 1.99 -2.07
CA MET A 182 -5.67 2.83 -0.89
C MET A 182 -5.52 1.94 0.36
N PRO A 183 -4.41 2.02 1.11
CA PRO A 183 -4.17 1.17 2.25
C PRO A 183 -5.15 1.46 3.38
N VAL A 184 -5.58 0.44 4.12
CA VAL A 184 -6.44 0.59 5.31
C VAL A 184 -5.78 -0.03 6.53
N ALA A 185 -6.02 0.58 7.69
CA ALA A 185 -5.49 0.15 8.99
C ALA A 185 -6.57 -0.43 9.91
N SER A 186 -7.82 -0.52 9.44
CA SER A 186 -8.93 -1.20 10.14
C SER A 186 -10.13 -1.44 9.22
N GLU A 187 -11.08 -2.27 9.65
CA GLU A 187 -12.39 -2.37 9.00
C GLU A 187 -13.20 -1.06 9.12
N LEU A 188 -13.14 -0.41 10.28
CA LEU A 188 -13.79 0.89 10.48
C LEU A 188 -13.33 1.91 9.44
N GLU A 189 -12.02 1.98 9.19
CA GLU A 189 -11.49 2.87 8.15
C GLU A 189 -12.02 2.50 6.76
N ARG A 190 -12.11 1.21 6.44
CA ARG A 190 -12.66 0.73 5.16
C ARG A 190 -14.13 1.16 5.00
N ASP A 191 -14.93 1.10 6.06
CA ASP A 191 -16.33 1.55 6.06
C ASP A 191 -16.44 3.07 5.94
N VAL A 192 -15.58 3.82 6.64
CA VAL A 192 -15.48 5.27 6.51
C VAL A 192 -15.16 5.67 5.06
N LEU A 193 -14.16 5.03 4.43
CA LEU A 193 -13.82 5.28 3.03
C LEU A 193 -14.99 4.97 2.08
N ARG A 194 -15.78 3.92 2.37
CA ARG A 194 -16.99 3.59 1.59
C ARG A 194 -18.02 4.71 1.65
N ALA A 195 -18.29 5.25 2.84
CA ALA A 195 -19.23 6.38 2.98
C ALA A 195 -18.69 7.67 2.34
N LEU A 196 -17.39 7.94 2.44
CA LEU A 196 -16.78 9.10 1.78
C LEU A 196 -16.85 9.01 0.26
N ALA A 197 -16.66 7.82 -0.31
CA ALA A 197 -16.84 7.60 -1.75
C ALA A 197 -18.30 7.85 -2.19
N GLN A 198 -19.28 7.44 -1.38
CA GLN A 198 -20.70 7.75 -1.64
C GLN A 198 -20.98 9.26 -1.53
N LEU A 199 -20.42 9.92 -0.52
CA LEU A 199 -20.51 11.37 -0.37
C LEU A 199 -19.89 12.10 -1.57
N GLN A 200 -18.74 11.63 -2.06
CA GLN A 200 -18.07 12.19 -3.22
C GLN A 200 -18.98 12.18 -4.46
N VAL A 201 -19.69 11.07 -4.71
CA VAL A 201 -20.68 10.97 -5.80
C VAL A 201 -21.86 11.93 -5.57
N ALA A 202 -22.34 12.06 -4.34
CA ALA A 202 -23.45 12.96 -4.01
C ALA A 202 -23.08 14.45 -4.20
N LEU A 203 -21.85 14.83 -3.87
CA LEU A 203 -21.32 16.19 -4.05
C LEU A 203 -21.09 16.51 -5.53
N ASP A 204 -20.57 15.54 -6.31
CA ASP A 204 -20.35 15.67 -7.75
C ASP A 204 -21.66 15.98 -8.49
N ALA A 205 -22.76 15.33 -8.09
CA ALA A 205 -24.11 15.63 -8.62
C ALA A 205 -24.58 17.07 -8.35
N GLN A 206 -23.93 17.80 -7.43
CA GLN A 206 -24.18 19.22 -7.13
C GLN A 206 -23.12 20.16 -7.72
N GLY A 207 -22.20 19.63 -8.55
CA GLY A 207 -21.08 20.37 -9.11
C GLY A 207 -20.02 20.75 -8.08
N VAL A 208 -19.89 19.96 -7.01
CA VAL A 208 -18.88 20.12 -5.97
C VAL A 208 -17.93 18.92 -6.03
N ASP A 209 -16.66 19.20 -6.28
CA ASP A 209 -15.61 18.19 -6.28
C ASP A 209 -15.18 17.89 -4.85
N CYS A 210 -15.02 16.61 -4.53
CA CYS A 210 -14.43 16.17 -3.28
C CYS A 210 -13.26 15.24 -3.60
N ARG A 211 -12.05 15.57 -3.14
CA ARG A 211 -10.87 14.71 -3.23
C ARG A 211 -10.56 14.15 -1.85
N ILE A 212 -10.38 12.84 -1.77
CA ILE A 212 -10.08 12.12 -0.52
C ILE A 212 -8.61 11.69 -0.58
N GLU A 213 -7.83 12.11 0.40
CA GLU A 213 -6.43 11.71 0.53
C GLU A 213 -6.19 11.05 1.88
N ARG A 214 -5.57 9.87 1.82
CA ARG A 214 -5.09 9.19 3.01
C ARG A 214 -3.64 9.59 3.25
N VAL A 215 -3.36 10.17 4.41
CA VAL A 215 -1.99 10.48 4.83
C VAL A 215 -1.28 9.18 5.18
N ILE A 216 -0.22 8.88 4.45
CA ILE A 216 0.60 7.69 4.73
C ILE A 216 1.56 8.02 5.87
N GLY A 217 1.42 7.29 6.99
CA GLY A 217 2.34 7.35 8.11
C GLY A 217 3.57 6.45 7.91
N LYS A 218 4.55 6.53 8.81
CA LYS A 218 5.66 5.58 8.80
C LYS A 218 5.14 4.18 9.21
N PRO A 219 5.42 3.11 8.45
CA PRO A 219 4.88 1.77 8.73
C PRO A 219 5.18 1.23 10.13
N ALA A 220 6.28 1.68 10.76
CA ALA A 220 6.70 1.27 12.10
C ALA A 220 5.83 1.86 13.24
N ARG A 221 4.96 2.83 12.96
CA ARG A 221 4.16 3.52 13.97
C ARG A 221 2.68 3.23 13.73
N ARG A 222 1.99 2.67 14.72
CA ARG A 222 0.53 2.52 14.73
C ARG A 222 -0.15 3.87 15.00
N ASP A 223 0.14 4.85 14.17
CA ASP A 223 -0.55 6.14 14.22
C ASP A 223 -1.99 5.98 13.74
N ALA A 224 -2.91 6.72 14.37
CA ALA A 224 -4.27 6.79 13.90
C ALA A 224 -4.30 7.26 12.42
N PRO A 225 -4.86 6.44 11.50
CA PRO A 225 -4.98 6.78 10.10
C PRO A 225 -5.65 8.15 9.91
N THR A 226 -4.97 9.06 9.22
CA THR A 226 -5.48 10.41 8.96
C THR A 226 -5.98 10.50 7.53
N ILE A 227 -7.18 11.04 7.37
CA ILE A 227 -7.83 11.29 6.08
C ILE A 227 -8.04 12.80 5.94
N GLU A 228 -7.69 13.30 4.76
CA GLU A 228 -7.88 14.67 4.33
C GLU A 228 -8.91 14.72 3.20
N LEU A 229 -9.91 15.57 3.36
CA LEU A 229 -10.89 15.89 2.33
C LEU A 229 -10.58 17.28 1.79
N THR A 230 -10.42 17.39 0.48
CA THR A 230 -10.34 18.69 -0.21
C THR A 230 -11.60 18.87 -1.03
N ILE A 231 -12.39 19.88 -0.67
CA ILE A 231 -13.66 20.21 -1.32
C ILE A 231 -13.42 21.43 -2.19
N SER A 232 -13.75 21.32 -3.46
CA SER A 232 -13.57 22.39 -4.44
C SER A 232 -14.80 22.57 -5.33
N ARG A 233 -14.93 23.74 -5.93
CA ARG A 233 -15.94 24.05 -6.95
C ARG A 233 -15.29 24.88 -8.03
N GLN A 234 -15.43 24.45 -9.28
CA GLN A 234 -14.78 25.12 -10.43
C GLN A 234 -13.28 25.35 -10.18
N ASP A 235 -12.59 24.29 -9.74
CA ASP A 235 -11.16 24.28 -9.37
C ASP A 235 -10.72 25.23 -8.24
N SER A 236 -11.65 25.93 -7.60
CA SER A 236 -11.39 26.72 -6.41
C SER A 236 -11.62 25.87 -5.16
N VAL A 237 -10.60 25.71 -4.33
CA VAL A 237 -10.73 25.02 -3.04
C VAL A 237 -11.62 25.85 -2.12
N ILE A 238 -12.74 25.27 -1.73
CA ILE A 238 -13.67 25.86 -0.76
C ILE A 238 -13.19 25.55 0.65
N ARG A 239 -12.80 24.29 0.89
CA ARG A 239 -12.51 23.80 2.23
C ARG A 239 -11.59 22.60 2.21
N THR A 240 -10.71 22.51 3.19
CA THR A 240 -9.93 21.31 3.50
C THR A 240 -10.26 20.87 4.91
N VAL A 241 -10.58 19.58 5.06
CA VAL A 241 -10.97 18.99 6.34
C VAL A 241 -10.07 17.81 6.65
N ARG A 242 -9.63 17.67 7.90
CA ARG A 242 -8.82 16.54 8.34
C ARG A 242 -9.47 15.85 9.53
N PHE A 243 -9.54 14.53 9.47
CA PHE A 243 -10.00 13.70 10.57
C PHE A 243 -9.14 12.44 10.68
N ALA A 244 -9.13 11.83 11.87
CA ALA A 244 -8.44 10.57 12.10
C ALA A 244 -9.45 9.46 12.37
N VAL A 245 -9.13 8.22 11.99
CA VAL A 245 -9.91 7.03 12.35
C VAL A 245 -9.18 6.30 13.47
N HIS A 246 -9.84 6.11 14.61
CA HIS A 246 -9.30 5.46 15.79
C HIS A 246 -10.12 4.21 16.06
N ALA A 247 -9.69 3.09 15.48
CA ALA A 247 -10.44 1.84 15.53
C ALA A 247 -10.29 1.09 16.86
N ASP A 248 -9.17 1.28 17.56
CA ASP A 248 -8.86 0.65 18.84
C ASP A 248 -7.99 1.59 19.70
N GLU A 249 -8.22 1.61 21.01
CA GLU A 249 -7.57 2.46 22.00
C GLU A 249 -6.04 2.31 22.05
N THR A 250 -5.50 1.24 21.46
CA THR A 250 -4.06 0.99 21.32
C THR A 250 -3.37 1.87 20.26
N MET A 251 -4.13 2.58 19.43
CA MET A 251 -3.57 3.46 18.40
C MET A 251 -3.00 4.74 19.00
N ALA A 252 -1.82 5.15 18.53
CA ALA A 252 -1.24 6.42 18.94
C ALA A 252 -2.14 7.57 18.45
N PRO A 253 -2.30 8.64 19.25
CA PRO A 253 -3.07 9.81 18.84
C PRO A 253 -2.50 10.41 17.55
N PRO A 254 -3.33 11.07 16.73
CA PRO A 254 -2.90 11.64 15.48
C PRO A 254 -1.79 12.66 15.70
N SER A 255 -0.81 12.68 14.80
CA SER A 255 0.38 13.53 14.88
C SER A 255 0.18 14.96 14.37
N ARG A 256 -1.02 15.28 13.87
CA ARG A 256 -1.37 16.56 13.24
C ARG A 256 -2.65 17.13 13.86
N GLU A 257 -2.93 18.40 13.57
CA GLU A 257 -4.19 19.03 13.95
C GLU A 257 -5.36 18.36 13.21
N ILE A 258 -6.27 17.80 13.99
CA ILE A 258 -7.39 16.97 13.53
C ILE A 258 -8.70 17.64 13.98
N GLY A 259 -9.63 17.81 13.03
CA GLY A 259 -10.94 18.39 13.31
C GLY A 259 -11.94 17.42 13.95
N PHE A 260 -11.74 16.11 13.78
CA PHE A 260 -12.60 15.07 14.33
C PHE A 260 -11.89 13.71 14.42
N ILE A 261 -12.27 12.89 15.41
CA ILE A 261 -11.77 11.52 15.56
C ILE A 261 -12.95 10.56 15.40
N VAL A 262 -12.87 9.69 14.40
CA VAL A 262 -13.86 8.65 14.13
C VAL A 262 -13.51 7.42 14.94
N THR A 263 -14.30 7.14 15.97
CA THR A 263 -14.28 5.89 16.74
C THR A 263 -15.48 5.02 16.35
N PRO A 264 -15.49 3.72 16.70
CA PRO A 264 -16.67 2.87 16.51
C PRO A 264 -17.96 3.46 17.09
N ALA A 265 -17.87 4.15 18.23
CA ALA A 265 -19.01 4.82 18.86
C ALA A 265 -19.53 5.99 18.00
N THR A 266 -18.65 6.92 17.61
CA THR A 266 -19.04 8.09 16.79
C THR A 266 -19.46 7.75 15.36
N TRP A 267 -19.09 6.54 14.92
CA TRP A 267 -19.53 5.98 13.65
C TRP A 267 -20.93 5.40 13.79
N ALA A 268 -21.17 4.59 14.82
CA ALA A 268 -22.44 3.93 15.06
C ALA A 268 -23.59 4.91 15.40
N ASP A 269 -23.30 6.00 16.11
CA ASP A 269 -24.29 7.02 16.49
C ASP A 269 -24.53 8.10 15.42
N GLY A 270 -23.82 8.03 14.28
CA GLY A 270 -23.90 9.02 13.20
C GLY A 270 -23.25 10.37 13.52
N GLY A 271 -22.49 10.47 14.62
CA GLY A 271 -21.79 11.67 15.05
C GLY A 271 -20.78 12.16 14.01
N PHE A 272 -20.06 11.24 13.36
CA PHE A 272 -19.15 11.58 12.26
C PHE A 272 -19.89 12.21 11.07
N VAL A 273 -21.01 11.64 10.65
CA VAL A 273 -21.81 12.15 9.52
C VAL A 273 -22.35 13.54 9.86
N THR A 274 -22.91 13.70 11.06
CA THR A 274 -23.44 14.99 11.54
C THR A 274 -22.35 16.07 11.59
N TRP A 275 -21.15 15.72 12.06
CA TRP A 275 -20.01 16.62 12.05
C TRP A 275 -19.59 16.99 10.63
N LEU A 276 -19.53 16.01 9.73
CA LEU A 276 -19.10 16.20 8.35
C LEU A 276 -20.07 17.12 7.60
N GLU A 277 -21.37 16.90 7.70
CA GLU A 277 -22.42 17.76 7.13
C GLU A 277 -22.28 19.21 7.61
N ARG A 278 -22.13 19.42 8.92
CA ARG A 278 -21.93 20.77 9.49
C ARG A 278 -20.65 21.43 8.99
N THR A 279 -19.62 20.64 8.74
CA THR A 279 -18.33 21.13 8.28
C THR A 279 -18.34 21.46 6.79
N ILE A 280 -19.13 20.76 5.99
CA ILE A 280 -19.29 21.00 4.55
C ILE A 280 -20.23 22.17 4.25
N VAL A 281 -21.33 22.29 5.00
CA VAL A 281 -22.38 23.30 4.76
C VAL A 281 -22.00 24.71 5.26
N ARG A 282 -21.10 24.80 6.25
CA ARG A 282 -20.53 26.08 6.71
C ARG A 282 -19.38 26.52 5.83
#